data_AF-A0A1E3BLZ1-F1
#
_entry.id   AF-A0A1E3BLZ1-F1
#
_cell.length_a   1.000
_cell.length_b   1.000
_cell.length_c   1.000
_cell.angle_alpha   90.00
_cell.angle_beta   90.00
_cell.angle_gamma   90.00
#
_symmetry.space_group_name_H-M   'P 1'
#
loop_
_entity.id
_entity.type
_entity.pdbx_description
1 polymer ?
#
loop_
_entity_poly.entity_id
_entity_poly.type
_entity_poly.pdbx_seq_one_letter_code
_entity_poly.pdbx_strand_id
1 'polypeptide(L)' 'MFQSNTTKPSFSGIEEDPVMQIAIIGFSGRFPGDAENPTKLWDMIAAGKSALSDIPKDRFNVDAYYHPHHERHGIF' A
#
# COMPACT_ATOMS: atom_id res chain seq x y z
N MET A 1 -46.43 10.30 13.01
CA MET A 1 -45.46 11.19 12.35
C MET A 1 -44.20 11.14 13.21
N PHE A 2 -43.08 10.45 12.91
CA PHE A 2 -42.48 9.85 11.72
C PHE A 2 -42.16 8.37 11.98
N GLN A 3 -42.30 7.49 10.99
CA GLN A 3 -41.81 6.11 11.08
C GLN A 3 -40.33 6.08 10.66
N SER A 4 -39.45 5.61 11.53
CA SER A 4 -38.03 5.41 11.25
C SER A 4 -37.83 4.10 10.48
N ASN A 5 -37.89 4.16 9.15
CA ASN A 5 -37.47 3.04 8.30
C ASN A 5 -35.94 3.03 8.19
N THR A 6 -35.28 2.34 9.10
CA THR A 6 -33.88 1.94 8.93
C THR A 6 -33.85 0.76 7.96
N THR A 7 -33.84 1.03 6.66
CA THR A 7 -33.58 0.01 5.65
C THR A 7 -32.16 -0.50 5.87
N LYS A 8 -32.02 -1.67 6.52
CA LYS A 8 -30.79 -2.47 6.42
C LYS A 8 -30.48 -2.63 4.94
N PRO A 9 -29.24 -2.43 4.47
CA PRO A 9 -28.92 -2.67 3.07
C PRO A 9 -29.27 -4.13 2.76
N SER A 10 -30.34 -4.33 1.99
CA SER A 10 -30.69 -5.63 1.47
C SER A 10 -29.58 -5.97 0.48
N PHE A 11 -28.72 -6.93 0.82
CA PHE A 11 -27.90 -7.57 -0.18
C PHE A 11 -28.83 -8.48 -1.00
N SER A 12 -29.60 -7.86 -1.89
CA SER A 12 -30.31 -8.55 -2.95
C SER A 12 -29.25 -9.16 -3.85
N GLY A 13 -29.17 -10.49 -3.81
CA GLY A 13 -28.19 -11.23 -4.58
C GLY A 13 -28.20 -10.79 -6.04
N ILE A 14 -27.04 -10.30 -6.48
CA ILE A 14 -26.52 -10.40 -7.84
C ILE A 14 -27.61 -10.23 -8.92
N GLU A 15 -28.26 -9.07 -8.99
CA GLU A 15 -28.82 -8.63 -10.26
C GLU A 15 -27.70 -7.98 -11.08
N GLU A 16 -27.63 -8.39 -12.34
CA GLU A 16 -26.52 -8.31 -13.29
C GLU A 16 -25.97 -6.88 -13.54
N ASP A 17 -24.91 -6.49 -12.83
CA ASP A 17 -24.06 -5.33 -13.17
C ASP A 17 -22.58 -5.81 -13.22
N PRO A 18 -21.80 -5.56 -14.30
CA PRO A 18 -20.70 -6.42 -14.74
C PRO A 18 -19.43 -6.45 -13.87
N VAL A 19 -19.40 -5.82 -12.70
CA VAL A 19 -18.26 -5.92 -11.79
C VAL A 19 -18.78 -6.01 -10.34
N MET A 20 -18.81 -7.23 -9.79
CA MET A 20 -19.08 -7.44 -8.37
C MET A 20 -18.14 -6.58 -7.52
N GLN A 21 -18.71 -5.81 -6.59
CA GLN A 21 -17.97 -5.02 -5.63
C GLN A 21 -17.31 -5.93 -4.59
N ILE A 22 -16.00 -5.78 -4.41
CA ILE A 22 -15.23 -6.54 -3.42
C ILE A 22 -14.91 -5.61 -2.24
N ALA A 23 -15.46 -5.93 -1.08
CA ALA A 23 -15.18 -5.20 0.15
C ALA A 23 -13.82 -5.63 0.74
N ILE A 24 -12.99 -4.64 1.09
CA ILE A 24 -11.76 -4.86 1.86
C ILE A 24 -12.12 -4.84 3.34
N ILE A 25 -12.16 -6.02 3.96
CA ILE A 25 -12.51 -6.16 5.38
C ILE A 25 -11.31 -6.05 6.33
N GLY A 26 -10.09 -5.97 5.80
CA GLY A 26 -8.87 -5.85 6.59
C GLY A 26 -7.61 -5.75 5.72
N PHE A 27 -6.54 -5.20 6.30
CA PHE A 27 -5.24 -5.01 5.64
C PHE A 27 -4.12 -5.03 6.67
N SER A 28 -2.96 -5.56 6.31
CA SER A 28 -1.75 -5.54 7.14
C SER A 28 -0.50 -5.57 6.25
N GLY A 29 0.63 -5.07 6.76
CA GLY A 29 1.89 -5.06 6.04
C GLY A 29 2.99 -4.34 6.82
N ARG A 30 4.23 -4.54 6.38
CA ARG A 30 5.42 -3.79 6.82
C ARG A 30 5.91 -2.94 5.67
N PHE A 31 6.08 -1.65 5.92
CA PHE A 31 6.48 -0.64 4.94
C PHE A 31 7.80 0.01 5.36
N PRO A 32 8.51 0.68 4.42
CA PRO A 32 9.69 1.48 4.74
C PRO A 32 9.37 2.61 5.75
N GLY A 33 10.40 3.13 6.43
CA GLY A 33 10.24 4.25 7.37
C GLY A 33 9.57 3.87 8.69
N ASP A 34 9.92 2.71 9.25
CA ASP A 34 9.41 2.18 10.53
C ASP A 34 7.88 1.93 10.59
N ALA A 35 7.21 1.92 9.43
CA ALA A 35 5.79 1.67 9.29
C ALA A 35 5.47 0.16 9.31
N GLU A 36 5.54 -0.45 10.49
CA GLU A 36 5.33 -1.89 10.67
C GLU A 36 3.85 -2.33 10.70
N ASN A 37 2.92 -1.38 10.61
CA ASN A 37 1.49 -1.62 10.60
C ASN A 37 0.75 -0.49 9.85
N PRO A 38 -0.54 -0.69 9.49
CA PRO A 38 -1.31 0.31 8.75
C PRO A 38 -1.47 1.66 9.45
N THR A 39 -1.53 1.67 10.78
CA THR A 39 -1.64 2.92 11.57
C THR A 39 -0.38 3.77 11.40
N LYS A 40 0.80 3.18 11.60
CA LYS A 40 2.08 3.87 11.42
C LYS A 40 2.29 4.33 9.97
N LEU A 41 1.85 3.54 8.98
CA LEU A 41 1.86 3.95 7.58
C LEU A 41 1.02 5.22 7.38
N TRP A 42 -0.20 5.24 7.93
CA TRP A 42 -1.09 6.39 7.81
C TRP A 42 -0.51 7.64 8.47
N ASP A 43 0.06 7.50 9.67
CA ASP A 43 0.71 8.61 10.38
C ASP A 43 1.87 9.20 9.57
N MET A 44 2.67 8.34 8.92
CA MET A 44 3.79 8.75 8.08
C MET A 44 3.33 9.53 6.85
N ILE A 45 2.30 9.03 6.15
CA ILE A 45 1.71 9.67 4.96
C ILE A 45 1.06 11.00 5.33
N ALA A 46 0.28 11.03 6.41
CA ALA A 46 -0.38 12.24 6.89
C ALA A 46 0.63 13.32 7.30
N ALA A 47 1.79 12.93 7.82
CA ALA A 47 2.89 13.83 8.14
C ALA A 47 3.76 14.23 6.92
N GLY A 48 3.49 13.69 5.72
CA GLY A 48 4.27 13.96 4.52
C GLY A 48 5.73 13.49 4.60
N LYS A 49 6.02 12.48 5.42
CA LYS A 49 7.39 12.01 5.65
C LYS A 49 7.87 11.13 4.50
N SER A 50 9.10 11.37 4.05
CA SER A 50 9.78 10.48 3.10
C SER A 50 10.35 9.26 3.82
N ALA A 51 10.11 8.08 3.26
CA ALA A 51 10.70 6.82 3.72
C ALA A 51 11.86 6.33 2.82
N LEU A 52 12.31 7.18 1.89
CA LEU A 52 13.43 6.87 1.01
C LEU A 52 14.72 6.88 1.83
N SER A 53 15.49 5.80 1.72
CA SER A 53 16.82 5.68 2.32
C SER A 53 17.80 5.15 1.28
N ASP A 54 19.09 5.31 1.57
CA ASP A 54 20.13 4.58 0.86
C ASP A 54 19.93 3.07 1.05
N ILE A 55 20.46 2.29 0.10
CA ILE A 55 20.43 0.84 0.17
C ILE A 55 21.32 0.38 1.33
N PRO A 56 20.77 -0.37 2.30
CA PRO A 56 21.57 -0.86 3.41
C PRO A 56 22.73 -1.77 2.93
N LYS A 57 23.93 -1.55 3.48
CA LYS A 57 25.17 -2.26 3.07
C LYS A 57 25.12 -3.77 3.31
N ASP A 58 24.28 -4.22 4.23
CA ASP A 58 24.00 -5.63 4.52
C ASP A 58 23.14 -6.31 3.44
N ARG A 59 22.42 -5.54 2.60
CA ARG A 59 21.61 -6.06 1.50
C ARG A 59 22.47 -6.41 0.29
N PHE A 60 23.25 -5.45 -0.19
CA PHE A 60 24.29 -5.62 -1.20
C PHE A 60 25.16 -4.37 -1.30
N ASN A 61 26.36 -4.51 -1.89
CA ASN A 61 27.26 -3.40 -2.14
C ASN A 61 26.79 -2.56 -3.34
N VAL A 62 26.01 -1.51 -3.10
CA VAL A 62 25.50 -0.60 -4.14
C VAL A 62 26.63 0.03 -4.97
N ASP A 63 27.77 0.35 -4.35
CA ASP A 63 28.88 1.03 -5.03
C ASP A 63 29.53 0.16 -6.12
N ALA A 64 29.40 -1.16 -6.04
CA ALA A 64 29.89 -2.09 -7.06
C ALA A 64 29.01 -2.12 -8.32
N TYR A 65 27.74 -1.72 -8.21
CA TYR A 65 26.74 -1.87 -9.27
C TYR A 65 26.16 -0.55 -9.78
N TYR A 66 26.21 0.51 -8.99
CA TYR A 66 25.62 1.78 -9.36
C TYR A 66 26.39 2.43 -10.52
N HIS A 67 25.65 2.84 -11.55
CA HIS A 67 26.18 3.63 -12.66
C HIS A 67 25.15 4.68 -13.08
N PRO A 68 25.55 5.96 -13.28
CA PRO A 68 24.61 7.02 -13.67
C PRO A 68 23.88 6.75 -15.00
N HIS A 69 24.53 6.03 -15.92
CA HIS A 69 23.93 5.60 -17.18
C HIS A 69 23.42 4.17 -17.05
N HIS A 70 22.10 4.01 -17.06
CA HIS A 70 21.40 2.72 -16.93
C HIS A 70 21.63 1.78 -18.12
N GLU A 71 22.08 2.31 -19.27
CA GLU A 71 22.39 1.55 -20.48
C GLU A 71 23.65 0.69 -20.35
N ARG A 72 24.50 0.97 -19.34
CA ARG A 72 25.70 0.20 -19.10
C ARG A 72 25.31 -1.20 -18.60
N HIS A 73 25.72 -2.21 -19.36
CA HIS A 73 25.58 -3.61 -18.92
C HIS A 73 26.36 -3.85 -17.62
N GLY A 74 25.69 -4.48 -16.65
CA GLY A 74 26.35 -4.98 -15.45
C GLY A 74 27.40 -6.03 -15.80
N ILE A 75 28.49 -6.04 -15.05
CA ILE A 75 29.46 -7.14 -15.05
C ILE A 75 29.01 -8.16 -14.00
N PHE A 76 28.89 -9.43 -14.41
CA PHE A 76 28.54 -10.55 -13.54
C PHE A 76 29.77 -11.09 -12.81
#